data_AF-A0A9D7NV77-F1
#
_entry.id   AF-A0A9D7NV77-F1
#
_cell.length_a   1.000
_cell.length_b   1.000
_cell.length_c   1.000
_cell.angle_alpha   90.00
_cell.angle_beta   90.00
_cell.angle_gamma   90.00
#
_symmetry.space_group_name_H-M   'P 1'
#
loop_
_entity.id
_entity.type
_entity.pdbx_description
1 polymer ?
#
loop_
_entity_poly.entity_id
_entity_poly.type
_entity_poly.pdbx_seq_one_letter_code
_entity_poly.pdbx_strand_id
1 'polypeptide(L)'
;MTYAAMTNGIEMHWRVDEAAFTAAGYTAERLQSTYRSVFDMHVAAFPGIPIAMEVHEVFDSGALAVAAYQHCHDRLGSRCGVALWWCASRLTRPPNGESEVWAVAADAFARSFVTCQTVGNFTNQPDRFDEGAGWTPLQALQNEMNFMYNAGVTHWELWSVDITNPEFQPELTDYANRLE
;
A
#
# COMPACT_ATOMS: atom_id res chain seq x y z
N MET A 1 -9.19 -1.38 17.84
CA MET A 1 -9.23 -2.65 17.09
C MET A 1 -8.34 -2.43 15.87
N THR A 2 -7.10 -2.90 15.89
CA THR A 2 -6.13 -2.69 14.81
C THR A 2 -6.27 -3.82 13.79
N TYR A 3 -6.74 -3.48 12.60
CA TYR A 3 -6.73 -4.38 11.45
C TYR A 3 -5.78 -3.80 10.42
N ALA A 4 -4.65 -4.48 10.22
CA ALA A 4 -3.98 -4.59 8.93
C ALA A 4 -2.81 -5.55 9.09
N ALA A 5 -3.08 -6.79 8.70
CA ALA A 5 -2.20 -7.74 8.02
C ALA A 5 -3.24 -8.58 7.29
N MET A 6 -3.41 -8.40 5.97
CA MET A 6 -4.70 -8.65 5.29
C MET A 6 -5.44 -9.93 5.73
N THR A 7 -6.55 -9.75 6.45
CA THR A 7 -7.52 -10.83 6.68
C THR A 7 -8.39 -11.05 5.43
N ASN A 8 -8.51 -10.05 4.55
CA ASN A 8 -9.26 -10.07 3.31
C ASN A 8 -8.76 -8.98 2.32
N GLY A 9 -8.10 -9.38 1.25
CA GLY A 9 -7.65 -8.46 0.20
C GLY A 9 -6.83 -9.16 -0.87
N ILE A 10 -6.39 -8.39 -1.87
CA ILE A 10 -5.60 -8.88 -3.00
C ILE A 10 -4.28 -8.14 -3.03
N GLU A 11 -3.18 -8.88 -3.13
CA GLU A 11 -1.81 -8.38 -3.30
C GLU A 11 -1.45 -8.28 -4.79
N MET A 12 -0.82 -7.16 -5.20
CA MET A 12 -0.39 -6.86 -6.56
C MET A 12 1.11 -7.08 -6.83
N HIS A 13 1.81 -7.84 -6.00
CA HIS A 13 3.20 -8.21 -6.28
C HIS A 13 3.34 -9.20 -7.43
N TRP A 14 4.13 -8.82 -8.44
CA TRP A 14 4.48 -9.68 -9.56
C TRP A 14 5.98 -10.00 -9.56
N ARG A 15 6.33 -11.30 -9.56
CA ARG A 15 7.73 -11.77 -9.48
C ARG A 15 8.23 -12.46 -10.76
N VAL A 16 7.53 -12.24 -11.87
CA VAL A 16 7.91 -12.75 -13.19
C VAL A 16 8.27 -11.56 -14.06
N ASP A 17 9.38 -11.63 -14.79
CA ASP A 17 9.72 -10.57 -15.74
C ASP A 17 8.74 -10.52 -16.92
N GLU A 18 8.61 -9.35 -17.55
CA GLU A 18 7.63 -9.14 -18.62
C GLU A 18 7.84 -10.08 -19.81
N ALA A 19 9.10 -10.37 -20.16
CA ALA A 19 9.41 -11.25 -21.28
C ALA A 19 8.95 -12.69 -21.01
N ALA A 20 9.19 -13.21 -19.80
CA ALA A 20 8.72 -14.53 -19.39
C ALA A 20 7.18 -14.59 -19.32
N PHE A 21 6.52 -13.52 -18.87
CA PHE A 21 5.06 -13.40 -18.87
C PHE A 21 4.48 -13.50 -20.29
N THR A 22 5.01 -12.72 -21.23
CA THR A 22 4.58 -12.74 -22.63
C THR A 22 4.92 -14.07 -23.30
N ALA A 23 6.11 -14.64 -23.04
CA ALA A 23 6.53 -15.93 -23.61
C ALA A 23 5.63 -17.10 -23.17
N ALA A 24 5.05 -17.02 -21.96
CA ALA A 24 4.08 -17.97 -21.47
C ALA A 24 2.65 -17.75 -22.04
N GLY A 25 2.46 -16.76 -22.90
CA GLY A 25 1.18 -16.46 -23.55
C GLY A 25 0.17 -15.74 -22.65
N TYR A 26 0.62 -15.11 -21.57
CA TYR A 26 -0.23 -14.23 -20.78
C TYR A 26 -0.31 -12.85 -21.44
N THR A 27 -1.45 -12.18 -21.24
CA THR A 27 -1.71 -10.82 -21.73
C THR A 27 -2.17 -9.93 -20.58
N ALA A 28 -2.03 -8.61 -20.75
CA ALA A 28 -2.52 -7.63 -19.78
C ALA A 28 -4.02 -7.81 -19.50
N GLU A 29 -4.83 -8.08 -20.53
CA GLU A 29 -6.27 -8.31 -20.40
C GLU A 29 -6.58 -9.55 -19.58
N ARG A 30 -5.79 -10.62 -19.75
CA ARG A 30 -5.94 -11.86 -18.98
C ARG A 30 -5.55 -11.63 -17.51
N LEU A 31 -4.54 -10.84 -17.25
CA LEU A 31 -4.15 -10.46 -15.89
C LEU A 31 -5.26 -9.64 -15.22
N GLN A 32 -5.73 -8.59 -15.90
CA GLN A 32 -6.81 -7.72 -15.41
C GLN A 32 -8.12 -8.50 -15.16
N SER A 33 -8.49 -9.43 -16.05
CA SER A 33 -9.69 -10.27 -15.85
C SER A 33 -9.54 -11.23 -14.67
N THR A 34 -8.32 -11.70 -14.41
CA THR A 34 -8.00 -12.54 -13.25
C THR A 34 -8.19 -11.76 -11.96
N TYR A 35 -7.64 -10.54 -11.86
CA TYR A 35 -7.84 -9.68 -10.68
C TYR A 35 -9.32 -9.37 -10.41
N ARG A 36 -10.09 -9.05 -11.45
CA ARG A 36 -11.55 -8.86 -11.33
C ARG A 36 -12.25 -10.11 -10.79
N SER A 37 -11.90 -11.28 -11.32
CA SER A 37 -12.49 -12.55 -10.89
C SER A 37 -12.16 -12.87 -9.43
N VAL A 38 -10.91 -12.70 -9.02
CA VAL A 38 -10.48 -12.90 -7.62
C VAL A 38 -11.18 -11.90 -6.71
N PHE A 39 -11.33 -10.65 -7.12
CA PHE A 39 -12.08 -9.65 -6.37
C PHE A 39 -13.55 -10.04 -6.21
N ASP A 40 -14.22 -10.44 -7.28
CA ASP A 40 -15.62 -10.86 -7.21
C ASP A 40 -15.80 -12.09 -6.29
N MET A 41 -14.82 -13.01 -6.25
CA MET A 41 -14.81 -14.12 -5.29
C MET A 41 -14.70 -13.63 -3.84
N HIS A 42 -13.86 -12.64 -3.55
CA HIS A 42 -13.75 -12.06 -2.21
C HIS A 42 -15.05 -11.35 -1.79
N VAL A 43 -15.65 -10.57 -2.70
CA VAL A 43 -16.94 -9.91 -2.45
C VAL A 43 -18.04 -10.92 -2.14
N ALA A 44 -18.07 -12.05 -2.87
CA ALA A 44 -19.04 -13.11 -2.65
C ALA A 44 -18.82 -13.86 -1.33
N ALA A 45 -17.55 -14.11 -0.95
CA ALA A 45 -17.20 -14.83 0.27
C ALA A 45 -17.41 -13.98 1.54
N PHE A 46 -17.20 -12.67 1.46
CA PHE A 46 -17.27 -11.75 2.60
C PHE A 46 -18.30 -10.62 2.35
N PRO A 47 -19.59 -10.96 2.24
CA PRO A 47 -20.62 -9.98 1.97
C PRO A 47 -20.70 -8.96 3.11
N GLY A 48 -20.78 -7.68 2.75
CA GLY A 48 -20.86 -6.58 3.72
C GLY A 48 -19.51 -6.14 4.31
N ILE A 49 -18.42 -6.89 4.13
CA ILE A 49 -17.10 -6.54 4.67
C ILE A 49 -16.37 -5.58 3.71
N PRO A 50 -15.71 -4.51 4.20
CA PRO A 50 -14.78 -3.71 3.40
C PRO A 50 -13.63 -4.56 2.85
N ILE A 51 -13.19 -4.29 1.63
CA ILE A 51 -12.05 -4.98 1.01
C ILE A 51 -10.98 -3.94 0.74
N ALA A 52 -9.75 -4.20 1.19
CA ALA A 52 -8.59 -3.44 0.78
C ALA A 52 -7.89 -4.15 -0.38
N MET A 53 -7.53 -3.39 -1.41
CA MET A 53 -6.70 -3.88 -2.51
C MET A 53 -5.32 -3.24 -2.41
N GLU A 54 -4.30 -4.06 -2.34
CA GLU A 54 -2.94 -3.61 -2.43
C GLU A 54 -2.65 -3.23 -3.90
N VAL A 55 -1.92 -2.12 -4.10
CA VAL A 55 -1.66 -1.56 -5.44
C VAL A 55 -0.18 -1.33 -5.65
N HIS A 56 0.35 -1.91 -6.72
CA HIS A 56 1.72 -1.72 -7.18
C HIS A 56 1.73 -1.43 -8.68
N GLU A 57 2.82 -0.82 -9.15
CA GLU A 57 3.19 -0.86 -10.55
C GLU A 57 3.50 -2.30 -10.98
N VAL A 58 2.97 -2.71 -12.13
CA VAL A 58 3.28 -4.01 -12.76
C VAL A 58 3.82 -3.73 -14.14
N PHE A 59 5.07 -4.13 -14.39
CA PHE A 59 5.82 -3.81 -15.61
C PHE A 59 5.89 -2.29 -15.83
N ASP A 60 6.31 -1.54 -14.80
CA ASP A 60 6.44 -0.08 -14.81
C ASP A 60 5.14 0.65 -15.23
N SER A 61 3.98 0.06 -14.89
CA SER A 61 2.66 0.57 -15.27
C SER A 61 1.64 0.43 -14.14
N GLY A 62 0.92 1.53 -13.88
CA GLY A 62 -0.21 1.55 -12.94
C GLY A 62 -1.54 1.05 -13.53
N ALA A 63 -1.59 0.69 -14.82
CA ALA A 63 -2.84 0.39 -15.52
C ALA A 63 -3.66 -0.74 -14.88
N LEU A 64 -3.00 -1.79 -14.39
CA LEU A 64 -3.65 -2.89 -13.69
C LEU A 64 -4.31 -2.43 -12.39
N ALA A 65 -3.58 -1.68 -11.57
CA ALA A 65 -4.07 -1.15 -10.30
C ALA A 65 -5.26 -0.21 -10.52
N VAL A 66 -5.17 0.70 -11.49
CA VAL A 66 -6.27 1.62 -11.85
C VAL A 66 -7.51 0.82 -12.24
N ALA A 67 -7.37 -0.16 -13.14
CA ALA A 67 -8.52 -0.92 -13.62
C ALA A 67 -9.16 -1.82 -12.56
N ALA A 68 -8.35 -2.39 -11.65
CA ALA A 68 -8.84 -3.20 -10.55
C ALA A 68 -9.51 -2.35 -9.48
N TYR A 69 -8.97 -1.17 -9.16
CA TYR A 69 -9.55 -0.24 -8.20
C TYR A 69 -10.88 0.32 -8.71
N GLN A 70 -10.96 0.69 -9.99
CA GLN A 70 -12.22 1.10 -10.62
C GLN A 70 -13.30 0.01 -10.48
N HIS A 71 -12.98 -1.25 -10.82
CA HIS A 71 -13.91 -2.36 -10.66
C HIS A 71 -14.34 -2.56 -9.20
N CYS A 72 -13.39 -2.44 -8.27
CA CYS A 72 -13.66 -2.56 -6.84
C CYS A 72 -14.60 -1.46 -6.33
N HIS A 73 -14.31 -0.20 -6.68
CA HIS A 73 -15.13 0.94 -6.28
C HIS A 73 -16.52 0.91 -6.95
N ASP A 74 -16.63 0.52 -8.22
CA ASP A 74 -17.93 0.39 -8.90
C ASP A 74 -18.84 -0.64 -8.22
N ARG A 75 -18.24 -1.66 -7.59
CA ARG A 75 -18.97 -2.77 -6.95
C ARG A 75 -19.26 -2.51 -5.47
N LEU A 76 -18.37 -1.83 -4.76
CA LEU A 76 -18.43 -1.68 -3.30
C LEU A 76 -18.57 -0.24 -2.80
N GLY A 77 -18.34 0.78 -3.64
CA GLY A 77 -18.27 2.17 -3.20
C GLY A 77 -17.18 2.38 -2.15
N SER A 78 -17.51 3.10 -1.07
CA SER A 78 -16.59 3.41 0.04
C SER A 78 -16.09 2.19 0.83
N ARG A 79 -16.65 1.00 0.59
CA ARG A 79 -16.14 -0.27 1.12
C ARG A 79 -14.93 -0.81 0.36
N CYS A 80 -14.58 -0.22 -0.79
CA CYS A 80 -13.34 -0.50 -1.51
C CYS A 80 -12.23 0.42 -1.00
N GLY A 81 -11.29 -0.11 -0.22
CA GLY A 81 -10.10 0.63 0.22
C GLY A 81 -8.84 0.21 -0.53
N VAL A 82 -7.76 0.91 -0.26
CA VAL A 82 -6.43 0.64 -0.84
C VAL A 82 -5.44 0.31 0.27
N ALA A 83 -4.57 -0.67 0.02
CA ALA A 83 -3.41 -0.95 0.86
C ALA A 83 -2.14 -0.52 0.13
N LEU A 84 -1.24 0.17 0.84
CA LEU A 84 0.03 0.65 0.33
C LEU A 84 1.13 -0.04 1.14
N TRP A 85 1.73 -1.11 0.63
CA TRP A 85 2.86 -1.80 1.30
C TRP A 85 4.22 -1.29 0.85
N TRP A 86 4.20 -0.02 0.48
CA TRP A 86 5.31 0.76 0.00
C TRP A 86 5.34 2.13 0.69
N CYS A 87 4.62 2.27 1.80
CA CYS A 87 4.76 3.44 2.63
C CYS A 87 6.17 3.45 3.19
N ALA A 88 6.84 4.57 3.07
CA ALA A 88 8.20 4.74 3.53
C ALA A 88 9.25 3.86 2.79
N SER A 89 10.40 4.44 2.40
CA SER A 89 11.43 3.96 1.46
C SER A 89 11.23 4.25 -0.04
N ARG A 90 10.03 4.58 -0.54
CA ARG A 90 9.76 4.55 -2.01
C ARG A 90 9.07 5.77 -2.63
N LEU A 91 8.60 6.76 -1.87
CA LEU A 91 7.68 7.79 -2.42
C LEU A 91 8.24 9.20 -2.48
N THR A 92 9.18 9.50 -1.61
CA THR A 92 9.70 10.86 -1.44
C THR A 92 10.87 11.16 -2.37
N ARG A 93 11.42 10.14 -3.07
CA ARG A 93 12.59 10.29 -3.95
C ARG A 93 12.62 9.47 -5.23
N PRO A 94 12.85 10.12 -6.39
CA PRO A 94 13.04 9.46 -7.68
C PRO A 94 14.19 8.44 -7.70
N PRO A 95 14.03 7.30 -8.40
CA PRO A 95 12.78 6.85 -9.02
C PRO A 95 11.81 6.36 -7.94
N ASN A 96 10.68 7.07 -7.79
CA ASN A 96 9.61 6.68 -6.89
C ASN A 96 9.02 5.40 -7.48
N GLY A 97 9.21 4.26 -6.84
CA GLY A 97 8.90 2.96 -7.44
C GLY A 97 7.40 2.68 -7.69
N GLU A 98 6.52 3.64 -7.40
CA GLU A 98 5.05 3.46 -7.40
C GLU A 98 4.30 4.74 -7.79
N SER A 99 4.95 5.66 -8.51
CA SER A 99 4.35 6.94 -8.87
C SER A 99 3.11 6.82 -9.76
N GLU A 100 3.06 5.82 -10.64
CA GLU A 100 1.93 5.60 -11.55
C GLU A 100 0.67 5.12 -10.82
N VAL A 101 0.81 4.56 -9.62
CA VAL A 101 -0.32 4.13 -8.79
C VAL A 101 -0.71 5.15 -7.71
N TRP A 102 0.03 6.26 -7.57
CA TRP A 102 -0.30 7.30 -6.58
C TRP A 102 -1.70 7.88 -6.78
N ALA A 103 -2.17 8.04 -8.02
CA ALA A 103 -3.52 8.52 -8.30
C ALA A 103 -4.63 7.60 -7.75
N VAL A 104 -4.36 6.30 -7.64
CA VAL A 104 -5.28 5.33 -7.03
C VAL A 104 -5.37 5.56 -5.52
N ALA A 105 -4.23 5.72 -4.86
CA ALA A 105 -4.18 6.07 -3.43
C ALA A 105 -4.87 7.41 -3.15
N ALA A 106 -4.61 8.42 -3.99
CA ALA A 106 -5.21 9.75 -3.88
C ALA A 106 -6.74 9.73 -3.97
N ASP A 107 -7.30 8.95 -4.91
CA ASP A 107 -8.75 8.77 -5.01
C ASP A 107 -9.32 8.03 -3.78
N ALA A 108 -8.60 7.01 -3.30
CA ALA A 108 -9.01 6.24 -2.13
C ALA A 108 -9.02 7.08 -0.84
N PHE A 109 -8.05 7.99 -0.65
CA PHE A 109 -8.04 8.95 0.46
C PHE A 109 -9.32 9.81 0.50
N ALA A 110 -9.85 10.19 -0.67
CA ALA A 110 -11.02 11.04 -0.77
C ALA A 110 -12.35 10.29 -0.63
N ARG A 111 -12.40 8.99 -0.95
CA ARG A 111 -13.66 8.26 -1.18
C ARG A 111 -13.85 7.02 -0.31
N SER A 112 -12.80 6.56 0.38
CA SER A 112 -12.81 5.29 1.11
C SER A 112 -11.87 5.30 2.32
N PHE A 113 -10.96 4.33 2.41
CA PHE A 113 -9.95 4.20 3.43
C PHE A 113 -8.65 3.71 2.80
N VAL A 114 -7.53 4.10 3.41
CA VAL A 114 -6.21 3.64 2.99
C VAL A 114 -5.47 3.07 4.18
N THR A 115 -4.90 1.89 3.96
CA THR A 115 -3.99 1.20 4.87
C THR A 115 -2.58 1.32 4.37
N CYS A 116 -1.64 1.56 5.28
CA CYS A 116 -0.25 1.87 4.96
C CYS A 116 0.68 0.98 5.79
N GLN A 117 1.61 0.27 5.13
CA GLN A 117 2.62 -0.56 5.77
C GLN A 117 4.02 -0.08 5.36
N THR A 118 4.95 -0.03 6.33
CA THR A 118 6.36 0.32 6.05
C THR A 118 7.11 -0.76 5.27
N VAL A 119 7.94 -0.39 4.27
CA VAL A 119 8.79 -1.35 3.51
C VAL A 119 9.93 -1.89 4.36
N GLY A 120 9.63 -2.88 5.19
CA GLY A 120 10.53 -3.36 6.22
C GLY A 120 10.45 -2.51 7.49
N ASN A 121 11.30 -2.85 8.46
CA ASN A 121 11.21 -2.34 9.82
C ASN A 121 12.37 -1.40 10.14
N PHE A 122 12.06 -0.30 10.82
CA PHE A 122 13.04 0.73 11.18
C PHE A 122 14.12 0.17 12.12
N THR A 123 13.74 -0.69 13.06
CA THR A 123 14.60 -1.19 14.13
C THR A 123 15.80 -1.98 13.61
N ASN A 124 15.61 -2.86 12.64
CA ASN A 124 16.70 -3.68 12.09
C ASN A 124 17.24 -3.12 10.76
N GLN A 125 16.48 -2.27 10.08
CA GLN A 125 16.81 -1.80 8.74
C GLN A 125 16.59 -0.28 8.60
N PRO A 126 17.15 0.55 9.50
CA PRO A 126 16.92 2.00 9.50
C PRO A 126 17.37 2.63 8.18
N ASP A 127 18.46 2.12 7.59
CA ASP A 127 19.01 2.62 6.32
C ASP A 127 18.05 2.51 5.15
N ARG A 128 17.01 1.66 5.21
CA ARG A 128 15.97 1.64 4.16
C ARG A 128 15.17 2.93 4.09
N PHE A 129 15.07 3.61 5.21
CA PHE A 129 14.38 4.89 5.35
C PHE A 129 15.32 6.04 5.05
N ASP A 130 16.63 5.82 4.90
CA ASP A 130 17.53 6.88 4.47
C ASP A 130 17.27 7.25 3.02
N GLU A 131 16.54 8.34 2.85
CA GLU A 131 16.26 8.93 1.56
C GLU A 131 17.52 9.49 0.88
N GLY A 132 18.66 9.64 1.56
CA GLY A 132 19.84 10.30 1.01
C GLY A 132 19.67 11.82 0.93
N ALA A 133 18.77 12.37 1.75
CA ALA A 133 18.49 13.80 1.88
C ALA A 133 19.42 14.54 2.84
N GLY A 134 20.41 13.83 3.39
CA GLY A 134 21.22 14.33 4.50
C GLY A 134 20.44 14.34 5.82
N TRP A 135 19.30 13.66 5.89
CA TRP A 135 18.55 13.41 7.11
C TRP A 135 19.08 12.17 7.81
N THR A 136 18.85 12.07 9.11
CA THR A 136 19.01 10.78 9.79
C THR A 136 17.90 9.82 9.34
N PRO A 137 18.11 8.50 9.42
CA PRO A 137 17.05 7.52 9.16
C PRO A 137 15.74 7.80 9.90
N LEU A 138 15.82 8.22 11.17
CA LEU A 138 14.64 8.55 11.98
C LEU A 138 13.88 9.77 11.41
N GLN A 139 14.62 10.82 11.01
CA GLN A 139 14.00 12.01 10.41
C GLN A 139 13.32 11.69 9.08
N ALA A 140 13.92 10.81 8.29
CA ALA A 140 13.33 10.39 7.02
C ALA A 140 12.06 9.57 7.23
N LEU A 141 12.07 8.58 8.14
CA LEU A 141 10.85 7.86 8.55
C LEU A 141 9.75 8.82 9.02
N GLN A 142 10.08 9.78 9.89
CA GLN A 142 9.13 10.79 10.37
C GLN A 142 8.53 11.62 9.22
N ASN A 143 9.34 12.00 8.23
CA ASN A 143 8.87 12.75 7.07
C ASN A 143 7.92 11.91 6.19
N GLU A 144 8.24 10.65 5.94
CA GLU A 144 7.38 9.76 5.13
C GLU A 144 6.07 9.45 5.84
N MET A 145 6.11 9.14 7.14
CA MET A 145 4.90 8.93 7.92
C MET A 145 4.05 10.21 7.99
N ASN A 146 4.67 11.39 8.12
CA ASN A 146 3.95 12.67 8.07
C ASN A 146 3.33 12.94 6.71
N PHE A 147 4.04 12.65 5.62
CA PHE A 147 3.52 12.77 4.26
C PHE A 147 2.27 11.90 4.08
N MET A 148 2.34 10.62 4.45
CA MET A 148 1.24 9.68 4.32
C MET A 148 0.05 10.01 5.23
N TYR A 149 0.31 10.43 6.48
CA TYR A 149 -0.72 10.92 7.38
C TYR A 149 -1.45 12.13 6.78
N ASN A 150 -0.71 13.13 6.28
CA ASN A 150 -1.28 14.34 5.70
C ASN A 150 -2.00 14.07 4.37
N ALA A 151 -1.64 13.01 3.65
CA ALA A 151 -2.33 12.58 2.44
C ALA A 151 -3.71 11.97 2.73
N GLY A 152 -3.93 11.43 3.93
CA GLY A 152 -5.21 10.86 4.34
C GLY A 152 -5.17 9.37 4.68
N VAL A 153 -4.00 8.79 4.95
CA VAL A 153 -3.92 7.41 5.47
C VAL A 153 -4.66 7.31 6.81
N THR A 154 -5.55 6.33 6.91
CA THR A 154 -6.40 6.12 8.09
C THR A 154 -6.01 4.89 8.90
N HIS A 155 -5.28 3.94 8.32
CA HIS A 155 -4.86 2.71 8.97
C HIS A 155 -3.38 2.46 8.75
N TRP A 156 -2.70 1.96 9.78
CA TRP A 156 -1.27 1.74 9.78
C TRP A 156 -0.95 0.32 10.20
N GLU A 157 -0.12 -0.34 9.40
CA GLU A 157 0.48 -1.63 9.69
C GLU A 157 1.96 -1.42 9.99
N LEU A 158 2.38 -1.84 11.19
CA LEU A 158 3.72 -1.63 11.69
C LEU A 158 4.32 -2.97 12.12
N TRP A 159 5.62 -3.14 11.90
CA TRP A 159 6.32 -4.36 12.28
C TRP A 159 6.38 -4.49 13.79
N SER A 160 6.17 -5.71 14.32
CA SER A 160 6.19 -5.93 15.77
C SER A 160 7.51 -5.55 16.43
N VAL A 161 8.63 -5.64 15.69
CA VAL A 161 9.95 -5.24 16.17
C VAL A 161 10.07 -3.72 16.32
N ASP A 162 9.36 -2.94 15.49
CA ASP A 162 9.29 -1.48 15.61
C ASP A 162 8.38 -1.09 16.77
N ILE A 163 7.24 -1.78 16.91
CA ILE A 163 6.32 -1.58 18.04
C ILE A 163 7.01 -1.88 19.38
N THR A 164 8.00 -2.78 19.43
CA THR A 164 8.67 -3.12 20.69
C THR A 164 9.98 -2.37 20.92
N ASN A 165 10.39 -1.50 19.98
CA ASN A 165 11.62 -0.72 20.08
C ASN A 165 11.42 0.54 20.96
N PRO A 166 12.10 0.65 22.11
CA PRO A 166 11.98 1.81 22.99
C PRO A 166 12.41 3.14 22.33
N GLU A 167 13.31 3.09 21.35
CA GLU A 167 13.77 4.28 20.63
C GLU A 167 12.70 4.84 19.69
N PHE A 168 11.77 4.00 19.21
CA PHE A 168 10.71 4.39 18.29
C PHE A 168 9.34 4.60 18.97
N GLN A 169 9.23 4.23 20.25
CA GLN A 169 8.02 4.42 21.06
C GLN A 169 7.52 5.87 21.15
N PRO A 170 8.38 6.90 21.29
CA PRO A 170 7.93 8.29 21.28
C PRO A 170 7.20 8.68 20.00
N GLU A 171 7.72 8.26 18.84
CA GLU A 171 7.13 8.52 17.53
C GLU A 171 5.79 7.78 17.38
N LEU A 172 5.74 6.50 17.75
CA LEU A 172 4.50 5.72 17.71
C LEU A 172 3.41 6.34 18.59
N THR A 173 3.80 6.89 19.75
CA THR A 173 2.88 7.59 20.65
C THR A 173 2.37 8.89 20.04
N ASP A 174 3.25 9.69 19.41
CA ASP A 174 2.86 10.91 18.69
C ASP A 174 1.87 10.60 17.56
N TYR A 175 2.16 9.58 16.73
CA TYR A 175 1.27 9.19 15.64
C TYR A 175 -0.06 8.65 16.14
N ALA A 176 -0.07 7.84 17.21
CA ALA A 176 -1.31 7.34 17.79
C ALA A 176 -2.22 8.49 18.27
N ASN A 177 -1.65 9.49 18.96
CA ASN A 177 -2.40 10.66 19.44
C ASN A 177 -2.99 11.52 18.32
N ARG A 178 -2.43 11.45 17.11
CA ARG A 178 -2.93 12.19 15.94
C ARG A 178 -4.09 11.49 15.24
N LEU A 179 -4.25 10.19 15.44
CA LEU A 179 -5.31 9.38 14.82
C LEU A 179 -6.61 9.34 15.64
N GLU A 180 -6.61 9.89 16.87
CA GLU A 180 -7.79 10.06 17.75
C GLU A 180 -8.53 11.37 17.47
#